data_AF-A0A1Z5L3F4-F1
#
_entry.id   AF-A0A1Z5L3F4-F1
#
_cell.length_a   1.000
_cell.length_b   1.000
_cell.length_c   1.000
_cell.angle_alpha   90.00
_cell.angle_beta   90.00
_cell.angle_gamma   90.00
#
_symmetry.space_group_name_H-M   'P 1'
#
loop_
_entity.id
_entity.type
_entity.pdbx_description
1 polymer ?
#
loop_
_entity_poly.entity_id
_entity_poly.type
_entity_poly.pdbx_seq_one_letter_code
_entity_poly.pdbx_strand_id
1 'polypeptide(L)'
;MQDYLLRSYYSPEGLSYNMGRIPMASTDFSTRLYTYLDDPGDFNLTNFCLAQEDERLKIPFIQKAMALAQEEVHLFGSPWSGPAWMKTNGALYGMGRLKGSPGGRYYKTWAKYFVRFLQEYGKYGIRLWGLTVQNEPMNGEVPLFPFQCMGYT
;
A
#
# COMPACT_ATOMS: atom_id res chain seq x y z
N MET A 1 26.41 6.53 3.80
CA MET A 1 25.66 5.93 4.92
C MET A 1 24.46 5.11 4.43
N GLN A 2 23.56 5.66 3.61
CA GLN A 2 22.38 4.93 3.07
C GLN A 2 22.76 3.62 2.34
N ASP A 3 23.78 3.66 1.48
CA ASP A 3 24.21 2.48 0.72
C ASP A 3 24.77 1.37 1.62
N TYR A 4 25.44 1.71 2.72
CA TYR A 4 25.90 0.72 3.70
C TYR A 4 24.73 0.00 4.35
N LEU A 5 23.68 0.74 4.74
CA LEU A 5 22.48 0.16 5.33
C LEU A 5 21.80 -0.81 4.35
N LEU A 6 21.62 -0.41 3.09
CA LEU A 6 21.00 -1.27 2.08
C LEU A 6 21.84 -2.53 1.81
N ARG A 7 23.16 -2.39 1.73
CA ARG A 7 24.08 -3.54 1.60
C ARG A 7 23.97 -4.48 2.79
N SER A 8 23.96 -3.94 4.02
CA SER A 8 23.82 -4.77 5.22
C SER A 8 22.55 -5.64 5.19
N TYR A 9 21.45 -5.18 4.59
CA TYR A 9 20.23 -5.98 4.47
C TYR A 9 20.20 -6.87 3.24
N TYR A 10 20.49 -6.35 2.05
CA TYR A 10 20.17 -7.01 0.78
C TYR A 10 21.36 -7.60 0.04
N SER A 11 22.58 -7.14 0.31
CA SER A 11 23.76 -7.65 -0.41
C SER A 11 24.23 -9.01 0.13
N PRO A 12 24.95 -9.81 -0.67
CA PRO A 12 25.58 -11.06 -0.24
C PRO A 12 26.59 -10.90 0.90
N GLU A 13 27.18 -9.71 1.03
CA GLU A 13 28.09 -9.39 2.14
C GLU A 13 27.35 -9.07 3.46
N GLY A 14 26.02 -8.98 3.41
CA GLY A 14 25.14 -8.68 4.54
C GLY A 14 24.23 -9.84 4.91
N LEU A 15 22.96 -9.54 5.19
CA LEU A 15 21.95 -10.51 5.62
C LEU A 15 21.19 -11.18 4.46
N SER A 16 21.40 -10.73 3.21
CA SER A 16 20.77 -11.29 2.02
C SER A 16 19.25 -11.43 2.11
N TYR A 17 18.55 -10.42 2.63
CA TYR A 17 17.09 -10.38 2.66
C TYR A 17 16.51 -10.54 1.25
N ASN A 18 15.54 -11.44 1.10
CA ASN A 18 14.85 -11.72 -0.16
C ASN A 18 13.35 -11.43 -0.09
N MET A 19 12.89 -10.66 0.90
CA MET A 19 11.49 -10.27 1.04
C MET A 19 11.36 -8.81 1.45
N GLY A 20 10.35 -8.13 0.93
CA GLY A 20 10.03 -6.76 1.29
C GLY A 20 8.52 -6.50 1.29
N ARG A 21 8.05 -5.72 2.25
CA ARG A 21 6.65 -5.29 2.35
C ARG A 21 6.50 -3.85 1.90
N ILE A 22 5.57 -3.61 0.98
CA ILE A 22 5.24 -2.28 0.48
C ILE A 22 3.85 -1.88 1.00
N PRO A 23 3.76 -0.89 1.89
CA PRO A 23 2.47 -0.29 2.21
C PRO A 23 1.82 0.32 0.97
N MET A 24 0.53 0.07 0.76
CA MET A 24 -0.25 0.75 -0.26
C MET A 24 -0.77 2.06 0.33
N ALA A 25 -0.16 3.17 -0.10
CA ALA A 25 -0.34 4.51 0.44
C ALA A 25 0.10 4.68 1.92
N SER A 26 -0.55 5.55 2.68
CA SER A 26 -0.12 5.94 4.03
C SER A 26 -0.43 4.89 5.12
N THR A 27 0.42 4.90 6.15
CA THR A 27 0.29 4.13 7.39
C THR A 27 0.52 5.03 8.61
N ASP A 28 0.50 4.45 9.81
CA ASP A 28 0.93 5.08 11.06
C ASP A 28 2.40 5.54 11.04
N PHE A 29 3.27 4.88 10.27
CA PHE A 29 4.66 5.27 10.02
C PHE A 29 4.82 6.28 8.87
N SER A 30 3.74 6.97 8.47
CA SER A 30 3.76 8.04 7.47
C SER A 30 3.60 9.40 8.13
N THR A 31 4.20 10.44 7.54
CA THR A 31 4.13 11.82 8.08
C THR A 31 2.84 12.54 7.75
N ARG A 32 2.01 11.99 6.86
CA ARG A 32 0.69 12.51 6.50
C ARG A 32 -0.26 11.38 6.10
N LEU A 33 -1.56 11.66 6.19
CA LEU A 33 -2.64 10.81 5.71
C LEU A 33 -2.84 11.02 4.20
N TYR A 34 -2.87 9.93 3.43
CA TYR A 34 -3.19 9.95 2.00
C TYR A 34 -3.57 8.57 1.47
N THR A 35 -4.32 8.55 0.37
CA THR A 35 -4.48 7.37 -0.51
C THR A 35 -4.05 7.71 -1.93
N TYR A 36 -4.21 6.77 -2.87
CA TYR A 36 -3.95 7.03 -4.30
C TYR A 36 -5.19 7.51 -5.05
N LEU A 37 -6.35 7.64 -4.39
CA LEU A 37 -7.63 7.96 -5.02
C LEU A 37 -8.49 8.82 -4.08
N ASP A 38 -7.97 9.98 -3.67
CA ASP A 38 -8.63 10.82 -2.67
C ASP A 38 -9.77 11.69 -3.25
N ASP A 39 -9.92 11.78 -4.58
CA ASP A 39 -11.03 12.46 -5.25
C ASP A 39 -12.38 11.72 -5.04
N PRO A 40 -13.35 12.33 -4.35
CA PRO A 40 -14.62 11.67 -4.08
C PRO A 40 -15.42 11.35 -5.34
N GLY A 41 -15.87 10.11 -5.45
CA GLY A 41 -16.75 9.67 -6.55
C GLY A 41 -16.01 9.21 -7.81
N ASP A 42 -14.68 9.15 -7.79
CA ASP A 42 -13.90 8.58 -8.89
C ASP A 42 -13.94 7.03 -8.88
N PHE A 43 -15.07 6.46 -9.30
CA PHE A 43 -15.23 5.00 -9.42
C PHE A 43 -14.41 4.38 -10.56
N ASN A 44 -13.89 5.21 -11.47
CA ASN A 44 -13.19 4.78 -12.68
C ASN A 44 -11.67 4.88 -12.56
N LEU A 45 -11.15 5.40 -11.45
CA LEU A 45 -9.72 5.57 -11.18
C LEU A 45 -9.05 6.53 -12.19
N THR A 46 -9.77 7.57 -12.62
CA THR A 46 -9.25 8.58 -13.54
C THR A 46 -8.14 9.42 -12.91
N ASN A 47 -8.26 9.70 -11.61
CA ASN A 47 -7.30 10.50 -10.84
C ASN A 47 -6.41 9.62 -9.96
N PHE A 48 -6.40 8.30 -10.18
CA PHE A 48 -5.49 7.43 -9.44
C PHE A 48 -4.04 7.83 -9.72
N CYS A 49 -3.30 8.16 -8.67
CA CYS A 49 -1.90 8.55 -8.78
C CYS A 49 -1.09 8.04 -7.58
N LEU A 50 0.13 7.57 -7.85
CA LEU A 50 1.09 7.31 -6.78
C LEU A 50 1.47 8.63 -6.09
N ALA A 51 1.75 8.55 -4.80
CA ALA A 51 2.13 9.74 -4.06
C ALA A 51 3.64 10.01 -4.21
N GLN A 52 4.06 11.22 -3.87
CA GLN A 52 5.47 11.59 -3.86
C GLN A 52 6.32 10.67 -2.96
N GLU A 53 5.74 10.11 -1.90
CA GLU A 53 6.38 9.15 -1.01
C GLU A 53 6.72 7.84 -1.74
N ASP A 54 5.92 7.44 -2.73
CA ASP A 54 6.21 6.29 -3.57
C ASP A 54 7.33 6.62 -4.56
N GLU A 55 7.15 7.68 -5.33
CA GLU A 55 8.02 8.01 -6.46
C GLU A 55 9.41 8.51 -6.02
N ARG A 56 9.48 9.28 -4.92
CA ARG A 56 10.74 9.89 -4.46
C ARG A 56 11.46 9.06 -3.40
N LEU A 57 10.76 8.18 -2.69
CA LEU A 57 11.34 7.41 -1.59
C LEU A 57 11.23 5.91 -1.86
N LYS A 58 10.03 5.32 -1.78
CA LYS A 58 9.88 3.86 -1.77
C LYS A 58 10.44 3.21 -3.02
N ILE A 59 10.05 3.67 -4.21
CA ILE A 59 10.45 3.08 -5.49
C ILE A 59 11.98 3.14 -5.69
N PRO A 60 12.65 4.30 -5.53
CA PRO A 60 14.11 4.35 -5.62
C PRO A 60 14.84 3.42 -4.64
N PHE A 61 14.37 3.32 -3.39
CA PHE A 61 15.00 2.43 -2.40
C PHE A 61 14.76 0.96 -2.71
N ILE A 62 13.57 0.60 -3.19
CA ILE A 62 13.26 -0.77 -3.64
C ILE A 62 14.15 -1.17 -4.81
N GLN A 63 14.30 -0.32 -5.82
CA GLN A 63 15.15 -0.60 -6.99
C GLN A 63 16.62 -0.78 -6.59
N LYS A 64 17.13 0.05 -5.66
CA LYS A 64 18.48 -0.13 -5.10
C LYS A 64 18.64 -1.45 -4.36
N ALA A 65 17.65 -1.82 -3.54
CA ALA A 65 17.67 -3.11 -2.82
C ALA A 65 17.67 -4.29 -3.80
N MET A 66 16.82 -4.27 -4.83
CA MET A 66 16.77 -5.29 -5.87
C MET A 66 18.08 -5.40 -6.66
N ALA A 67 18.76 -4.27 -6.93
CA ALA A 67 20.03 -4.26 -7.65
C ALA A 67 21.22 -4.78 -6.81
N LEU A 68 21.11 -4.72 -5.48
CA LEU A 68 22.14 -5.23 -4.56
C LEU A 68 21.95 -6.72 -4.24
N ALA A 69 20.73 -7.23 -4.36
CA ALA A 69 20.41 -8.61 -4.05
C ALA A 69 20.97 -9.57 -5.11
N GLN A 70 21.49 -10.71 -4.66
CA GLN A 70 21.92 -11.80 -5.53
C GLN A 70 20.75 -12.69 -5.98
N GLU A 71 19.75 -12.83 -5.11
CA GLU A 71 18.52 -13.60 -5.35
C GLU A 71 17.34 -12.66 -5.59
N GLU A 72 16.25 -13.20 -6.14
CA GLU A 72 15.00 -12.42 -6.33
C GLU A 72 14.46 -11.90 -4.99
N VAL A 73 14.17 -10.60 -4.92
CA VAL A 73 13.49 -9.98 -3.77
C VAL A 73 11.98 -10.06 -3.97
N HIS A 74 11.31 -10.92 -3.20
CA HIS A 74 9.86 -11.06 -3.22
C HIS A 74 9.17 -9.88 -2.52
N LEU A 75 8.50 -9.05 -3.29
CA LEU A 75 7.79 -7.88 -2.77
C LEU A 75 6.29 -8.17 -2.64
N PHE A 76 5.70 -7.78 -1.52
CA PHE A 76 4.24 -7.86 -1.35
C PHE A 76 3.61 -6.57 -0.88
N GLY A 77 2.38 -6.32 -1.31
CA GLY A 77 1.62 -5.12 -0.97
C GLY A 77 0.59 -5.34 0.12
N SER A 78 0.38 -4.34 0.99
CA SER A 78 -0.70 -4.34 1.97
C SER A 78 -1.29 -2.94 2.13
N PRO A 79 -2.61 -2.74 2.00
CA PRO A 79 -3.25 -1.46 2.32
C PRO A 79 -3.63 -1.38 3.80
N TRP A 80 -3.51 -0.19 4.38
CA TRP A 80 -4.04 0.11 5.72
C TRP A 80 -5.46 0.65 5.65
N SER A 81 -5.81 1.40 4.60
CA SER A 81 -7.17 1.91 4.43
C SER A 81 -7.51 2.11 2.96
N GLY A 82 -8.79 2.01 2.64
CA GLY A 82 -9.32 2.53 1.38
C GLY A 82 -9.55 4.04 1.44
N PRO A 83 -9.80 4.71 0.29
CA PRO A 83 -10.12 6.14 0.26
C PRO A 83 -11.27 6.49 1.20
N ALA A 84 -11.16 7.63 1.89
CA ALA A 84 -12.10 8.06 2.91
C ALA A 84 -13.55 8.10 2.39
N TRP A 85 -13.76 8.59 1.17
CA TRP A 85 -15.08 8.66 0.53
C TRP A 85 -15.71 7.29 0.24
N MET A 86 -14.90 6.22 0.17
CA MET A 86 -15.35 4.84 0.01
C MET A 86 -15.69 4.15 1.33
N LYS A 87 -15.32 4.73 2.48
CA LYS A 87 -15.54 4.15 3.81
C LYS A 87 -16.81 4.66 4.48
N THR A 88 -17.48 3.80 5.26
CA THR A 88 -18.73 4.12 5.97
C THR A 88 -18.61 5.31 6.91
N ASN A 89 -17.44 5.53 7.49
CA ASN A 89 -17.16 6.63 8.41
C ASN A 89 -16.56 7.89 7.75
N GLY A 90 -16.27 7.86 6.44
CA GLY A 90 -15.72 9.02 5.74
C GLY A 90 -14.31 9.44 6.17
N ALA A 91 -13.55 8.57 6.85
CA ALA A 91 -12.23 8.87 7.41
C ALA A 91 -11.26 7.70 7.20
N LEU A 92 -9.93 7.94 7.18
CA LEU A 92 -8.95 6.87 7.00
C LEU A 92 -8.72 6.02 8.27
N TYR A 93 -8.98 6.59 9.44
CA TYR A 93 -8.87 5.92 10.75
C TYR A 93 -10.24 5.79 11.42
N GLY A 94 -10.28 5.15 12.59
CA GLY A 94 -11.50 4.85 13.33
C GLY A 94 -12.37 3.76 12.70
N MET A 95 -13.37 3.32 13.45
CA MET A 95 -14.30 2.26 13.03
C MET A 95 -14.96 2.59 11.70
N GLY A 96 -14.77 1.75 10.70
CA GLY A 96 -15.24 2.01 9.34
C GLY A 96 -14.90 0.89 8.38
N ARG A 97 -15.89 0.51 7.57
CA ARG A 97 -15.78 -0.53 6.53
C ARG A 97 -15.93 0.09 5.15
N LEU A 98 -15.69 -0.70 4.12
CA LEU A 98 -16.04 -0.30 2.76
C LEU A 98 -17.58 -0.17 2.62
N LYS A 99 -18.06 0.86 1.93
CA LYS A 99 -19.50 1.06 1.70
C LYS A 99 -20.11 -0.05 0.84
N GLY A 100 -21.34 -0.43 1.14
CA GLY A 100 -22.10 -1.40 0.34
C GLY A 100 -21.75 -2.85 0.69
N SER A 101 -21.80 -3.73 -0.30
CA SER A 101 -21.58 -5.17 -0.15
C SER A 101 -20.66 -5.73 -1.24
N PRO A 102 -20.04 -6.92 -1.03
CA PRO A 102 -19.25 -7.60 -2.05
C PRO A 102 -19.98 -7.68 -3.40
N GLY A 103 -19.29 -7.36 -4.48
CA GLY A 103 -19.86 -7.25 -5.83
C GLY A 103 -20.50 -5.89 -6.16
N GLY A 104 -20.76 -5.05 -5.16
CA GLY A 104 -21.21 -3.67 -5.31
C GLY A 104 -20.13 -2.73 -5.86
N ARG A 105 -20.53 -1.50 -6.21
CA ARG A 105 -19.65 -0.53 -6.89
C ARG A 105 -18.37 -0.21 -6.12
N TYR A 106 -18.46 0.00 -4.80
CA TYR A 106 -17.30 0.34 -3.97
C TYR A 106 -16.31 -0.82 -3.85
N TYR A 107 -16.81 -2.06 -3.68
CA TYR A 107 -15.98 -3.27 -3.66
C TYR A 107 -15.29 -3.51 -5.00
N LYS A 108 -15.98 -3.29 -6.13
CA LYS A 108 -15.39 -3.36 -7.48
C LYS A 108 -14.32 -2.29 -7.69
N THR A 109 -14.58 -1.05 -7.30
CA THR A 109 -13.58 0.04 -7.37
C THR A 109 -12.37 -0.25 -6.48
N TRP A 110 -12.59 -0.81 -5.29
CA TRP A 110 -11.50 -1.20 -4.39
C TRP A 110 -10.66 -2.34 -4.99
N ALA A 111 -11.27 -3.35 -5.61
CA ALA A 111 -10.53 -4.36 -6.34
C ALA A 111 -9.71 -3.76 -7.51
N LYS A 112 -10.27 -2.80 -8.26
CA LYS A 112 -9.53 -2.07 -9.30
C LYS A 112 -8.37 -1.25 -8.73
N TYR A 113 -8.49 -0.72 -7.51
CA TYR A 113 -7.43 0.02 -6.83
C TYR A 113 -6.17 -0.84 -6.65
N PHE A 114 -6.33 -2.12 -6.26
CA PHE A 114 -5.21 -3.07 -6.20
C PHE A 114 -4.57 -3.31 -7.57
N VAL A 115 -5.39 -3.56 -8.60
CA VAL A 115 -4.89 -3.78 -9.96
C VAL A 115 -4.11 -2.56 -10.44
N ARG A 116 -4.63 -1.35 -10.20
CA ARG A 116 -3.97 -0.12 -10.60
C ARG A 116 -2.67 0.10 -9.85
N PHE A 117 -2.62 -0.18 -8.55
CA PHE A 117 -1.38 -0.17 -7.77
C PHE A 117 -0.31 -1.11 -8.36
N LEU A 118 -0.67 -2.35 -8.70
CA LEU A 118 0.24 -3.30 -9.36
C LEU A 118 0.74 -2.79 -10.70
N GLN A 119 -0.15 -2.19 -11.51
CA GLN A 119 0.20 -1.62 -12.81
C GLN A 119 1.15 -0.43 -12.68
N GLU A 120 0.87 0.50 -11.74
CA GLU A 120 1.71 1.69 -11.54
C GLU A 120 3.10 1.30 -11.04
N TYR A 121 3.24 0.41 -10.05
CA TYR A 121 4.55 -0.11 -9.63
C TYR A 121 5.26 -0.89 -10.75
N GLY A 122 4.50 -1.62 -11.57
CA GLY A 122 5.01 -2.33 -12.73
C GLY A 122 5.67 -1.42 -13.78
N LYS A 123 5.22 -0.16 -13.93
CA LYS A 123 5.86 0.83 -14.81
C LYS A 123 7.29 1.17 -14.38
N TYR A 124 7.62 0.96 -13.10
CA TYR A 124 8.96 1.15 -12.54
C TYR A 124 9.77 -0.16 -12.50
N GLY A 125 9.32 -1.22 -13.19
CA GLY A 125 9.97 -2.52 -13.19
C GLY A 125 9.81 -3.31 -11.89
N ILE A 126 8.94 -2.87 -10.98
CA ILE A 126 8.71 -3.54 -9.69
C ILE A 126 7.50 -4.46 -9.82
N ARG A 127 7.75 -5.77 -9.82
CA ARG A 127 6.70 -6.80 -9.82
C ARG A 127 6.47 -7.28 -8.39
N LEU A 128 5.21 -7.37 -7.97
CA LEU A 128 4.85 -7.88 -6.66
C LEU A 128 4.57 -9.38 -6.74
N TRP A 129 5.18 -10.13 -5.84
CA TRP A 129 4.95 -11.56 -5.60
C TRP A 129 3.57 -11.82 -4.96
N GLY A 130 3.11 -10.91 -4.09
CA GLY A 130 1.87 -11.13 -3.35
C GLY A 130 1.17 -9.85 -2.90
N LEU A 131 -0.03 -10.02 -2.39
CA LEU A 131 -0.86 -8.98 -1.78
C LEU A 131 -1.54 -9.55 -0.54
N THR A 132 -1.75 -8.73 0.48
CA THR A 132 -2.74 -9.01 1.52
C THR A 132 -4.02 -8.22 1.23
N VAL A 133 -5.18 -8.77 1.61
CA VAL A 133 -6.48 -8.09 1.38
C VAL A 133 -6.58 -6.80 2.18
N GLN A 134 -6.00 -6.78 3.38
CA GLN A 134 -6.05 -5.66 4.31
C GLN A 134 -5.00 -5.86 5.40
N ASN A 135 -4.33 -4.78 5.83
CA ASN A 135 -3.57 -4.81 7.08
C ASN A 135 -4.54 -4.80 8.26
N GLU A 136 -4.40 -5.78 9.16
CA GLU A 136 -5.11 -5.85 10.44
C GLU A 136 -6.62 -5.53 10.32
N PRO A 137 -7.39 -6.35 9.59
CA PRO A 137 -8.80 -6.05 9.27
C PRO A 137 -9.70 -5.85 10.50
N MET A 138 -9.33 -6.42 11.65
CA MET A 138 -10.09 -6.26 12.90
C MET A 138 -9.96 -4.84 13.48
N ASN A 139 -8.92 -4.07 13.14
CA ASN A 139 -8.72 -2.72 13.69
C ASN A 139 -9.80 -1.74 13.24
N GLY A 140 -10.35 -1.94 12.05
CA GLY A 140 -11.47 -1.13 11.55
C GLY A 140 -12.81 -1.44 12.23
N GLU A 141 -12.85 -2.40 13.15
CA GLU A 141 -13.99 -2.71 14.02
C GLU A 141 -13.85 -2.06 15.41
N VAL A 142 -12.70 -1.45 15.70
CA VAL A 142 -12.43 -0.81 17.00
C VAL A 142 -12.89 0.66 16.94
N PRO A 143 -13.81 1.09 17.82
CA PRO A 143 -14.18 2.50 17.93
C PRO A 143 -12.96 3.38 18.20
N LEU A 144 -12.87 4.52 17.51
CA LEU A 144 -11.79 5.51 17.69
C LEU A 144 -10.36 4.96 17.47
N PHE A 145 -10.20 3.90 16.67
CA PHE A 145 -8.88 3.38 16.32
C PHE A 145 -7.96 4.49 15.76
N PRO A 146 -6.71 4.63 16.25
CA PRO A 146 -5.96 5.89 16.14
C PRO A 146 -5.28 6.15 14.81
N PHE A 147 -5.17 5.15 13.93
CA PHE A 147 -4.48 5.28 12.63
C PHE A 147 -5.22 4.55 11.51
N GLN A 148 -4.67 4.63 10.29
CA GLN A 148 -5.29 4.12 9.07
C GLN A 148 -5.71 2.66 9.24
N CYS A 149 -7.01 2.40 9.09
CA CYS A 149 -7.58 1.06 9.19
C CYS A 149 -8.78 0.93 8.26
N MET A 150 -9.20 -0.30 7.97
CA MET A 150 -10.48 -0.58 7.31
C MET A 150 -10.98 -1.96 7.75
N GLY A 151 -12.22 -1.98 8.21
CA GLY A 151 -12.86 -3.15 8.80
C GLY A 151 -13.34 -4.15 7.76
N TYR A 152 -13.18 -5.43 8.05
CA TYR A 152 -13.74 -6.56 7.31
C TYR A 152 -14.28 -7.60 8.29
N THR A 153 -15.47 -8.14 8.00
CA THR A 153 -16.10 -9.25 8.74
C THR A 153 -16.76 -10.21 7.77
#